data_AF-A0A4Q3KRS4-F1
#
_entry.id   AF-A0A4Q3KRS4-F1
#
_cell.length_a   1.000
_cell.length_b   1.000
_cell.length_c   1.000
_cell.angle_alpha   90.00
_cell.angle_beta   90.00
_cell.angle_gamma   90.00
#
_symmetry.space_group_name_H-M   'P 1'
#
loop_
_entity.id
_entity.type
_entity.pdbx_description
1 polymer ?
#
loop_
_entity_poly.entity_id
_entity_poly.type
_entity_poly.pdbx_seq_one_letter_code
_entity_poly.pdbx_strand_id
1 'polypeptide(L)' 'DSLQVEPYACMLRKDDPQFQALVNGVIGGMMKSGDFEKLYTKWFMSPVAPKGQNLGLPMSKELRDNLTAQSDKPAT' A
#
# COMPACT_ATOMS: atom_id res chain seq x y z
N ASP A 1 16.70 5.05 -16.34
CA ASP A 1 16.04 6.25 -15.80
C ASP A 1 14.69 5.88 -15.24
N SER A 2 14.56 6.00 -13.92
CA SER A 2 13.32 5.68 -13.23
C SER A 2 12.28 6.74 -13.57
N LEU A 3 11.19 6.27 -14.17
CA LEU A 3 9.91 6.94 -14.21
C LEU A 3 9.54 7.37 -12.78
N GLN A 4 9.02 8.59 -12.66
CA GLN A 4 8.47 9.20 -11.45
C GLN A 4 7.81 8.18 -10.50
N VAL A 5 8.28 8.10 -9.26
CA VAL A 5 7.68 7.24 -8.21
C VAL A 5 6.55 8.00 -7.54
N GLU A 6 5.33 7.53 -7.74
CA GLU A 6 4.12 8.15 -7.19
C GLU A 6 3.51 7.28 -6.08
N PRO A 7 3.82 7.54 -4.80
CA PRO A 7 3.24 6.78 -3.70
C PRO A 7 1.74 7.05 -3.59
N TYR A 8 0.95 5.97 -3.51
CA TYR A 8 -0.50 6.08 -3.28
C TYR A 8 -0.81 6.05 -1.79
N ALA A 9 -1.72 6.94 -1.37
CA ALA A 9 -2.17 7.07 0.00
C ALA A 9 -3.68 7.33 0.06
N CYS A 10 -4.30 7.01 1.19
CA CYS A 10 -5.67 7.42 1.46
C CYS A 10 -5.72 8.92 1.72
N MET A 11 -6.44 9.68 0.88
CA MET A 11 -6.66 11.10 1.11
C MET A 11 -7.64 11.32 2.27
N LEU A 12 -7.29 12.23 3.17
CA LEU A 12 -8.09 12.60 4.34
C LEU A 12 -8.34 14.11 4.34
N ARG A 13 -9.27 14.57 5.19
CA ARG A 13 -9.44 16.01 5.44
C ARG A 13 -8.16 16.56 6.06
N LYS A 14 -7.83 17.80 5.70
CA LYS A 14 -6.74 18.55 6.31
C LYS A 14 -7.05 18.82 7.79
N ASP A 15 -6.00 18.86 8.63
CA ASP A 15 -6.04 19.25 10.04
C ASP A 15 -6.90 18.34 10.95
N ASP A 16 -7.05 17.06 10.58
CA ASP A 16 -7.75 16.01 11.36
C ASP A 16 -6.75 14.93 11.85
N PRO A 17 -5.88 15.24 12.84
CA PRO A 17 -4.80 14.34 13.26
C PRO A 17 -5.32 13.08 13.96
N GLN A 18 -6.49 13.14 14.59
CA GLN A 18 -7.09 11.97 15.24
C GLN A 18 -7.53 10.94 14.19
N PHE A 19 -8.16 11.40 13.10
CA PHE A 19 -8.55 10.50 12.01
C PHE A 19 -7.34 9.97 11.25
N GLN A 20 -6.32 10.80 11.01
CA GLN A 20 -5.05 10.34 10.43
C GLN A 20 -4.42 9.24 11.29
N ALA A 21 -4.37 9.41 12.62
CA ALA A 21 -3.83 8.40 13.52
C ALA A 21 -4.61 7.08 13.47
N LEU A 22 -5.95 7.14 13.38
CA LEU A 22 -6.78 5.94 13.21
C LEU A 22 -6.44 5.20 11.90
N VAL A 23 -6.42 5.92 10.78
CA VAL A 23 -6.13 5.34 9.46
C VAL A 23 -4.72 4.74 9.43
N ASN A 24 -3.72 5.47 9.91
CA ASN A 24 -2.34 4.99 10.01
C ASN A 24 -2.25 3.75 10.92
N GLY A 25 -3.00 3.72 12.02
CA GLY A 25 -3.06 2.57 12.94
C GLY A 25 -3.63 1.32 12.27
N VAL A 26 -4.72 1.44 11.51
CA VAL A 26 -5.35 0.32 10.80
C VAL A 26 -4.43 -0.22 9.70
N ILE A 27 -3.94 0.66 8.82
CA ILE A 27 -3.06 0.27 7.71
C ILE A 27 -1.76 -0.32 8.26
N GLY A 28 -1.15 0.32 9.26
CA GLY A 28 0.06 -0.16 9.90
C GLY A 28 -0.12 -1.50 10.62
N GLY A 29 -1.31 -1.73 11.19
CA GLY A 29 -1.69 -3.04 11.75
C GLY A 29 -1.75 -4.13 10.69
N MET A 30 -2.38 -3.85 9.53
CA MET A 30 -2.46 -4.79 8.41
C MET A 30 -1.11 -5.11 7.79
N MET A 31 -0.20 -4.13 7.74
CA MET A 31 1.18 -4.36 7.29
C MET A 31 1.91 -5.33 8.25
N LYS A 32 1.77 -5.13 9.57
CA LYS A 32 2.40 -5.99 10.58
C LYS A 32 1.82 -7.39 10.64
N SER A 33 0.51 -7.55 10.43
CA SER A 33 -0.15 -8.85 10.45
C SER A 33 0.07 -9.67 9.16
N GLY A 34 0.62 -9.04 8.11
CA GLY A 34 0.74 -9.63 6.77
C GLY A 34 -0.58 -9.61 5.97
N ASP A 35 -1.65 -9.01 6.50
CA ASP A 35 -2.93 -8.91 5.78
C ASP A 35 -2.82 -7.98 4.56
N PHE A 36 -1.93 -6.98 4.61
CA PHE A 36 -1.59 -6.17 3.45
C PHE A 36 -1.01 -7.03 2.32
N GLU A 37 -0.05 -7.90 2.62
CA GLU A 37 0.59 -8.77 1.62
C GLU A 37 -0.38 -9.79 1.03
N LYS A 38 -1.30 -10.33 1.84
CA LYS A 38 -2.38 -11.20 1.37
C LYS A 38 -3.28 -10.48 0.36
N LEU A 39 -3.66 -9.23 0.65
CA LEU A 39 -4.45 -8.41 -0.28
C LEU A 39 -3.67 -8.08 -1.54
N TYR A 40 -2.39 -7.73 -1.44
CA TYR A 40 -1.53 -7.49 -2.59
C TYR A 40 -1.49 -8.73 -3.48
N THR A 41 -1.26 -9.90 -2.90
CA THR A 41 -1.21 -11.18 -3.62
C THR A 41 -2.52 -11.47 -4.34
N LYS A 42 -3.66 -11.24 -3.68
CA LYS A 42 -4.98 -11.45 -4.27
C LYS A 42 -5.21 -10.57 -5.51
N TRP A 43 -4.82 -9.30 -5.45
CA TRP A 43 -5.17 -8.33 -6.49
C TRP A 43 -4.14 -8.18 -7.60
N PHE A 44 -2.86 -8.46 -7.31
CA PHE A 44 -1.77 -8.23 -8.27
C PHE A 44 -1.06 -9.50 -8.72
N MET A 45 -1.13 -10.58 -7.92
CA MET A 45 -0.40 -11.83 -8.16
C MET A 45 -1.30 -13.05 -8.32
N SER A 46 -2.62 -12.86 -8.30
CA SER A 46 -3.62 -13.92 -8.50
C SER A 46 -4.60 -13.54 -9.61
N PRO A 47 -5.31 -14.53 -10.21
CA PRO A 47 -6.43 -14.26 -11.10
C PRO A 47 -7.48 -13.34 -10.47
N VAL A 48 -7.77 -12.20 -11.11
CA VAL A 48 -8.78 -11.24 -10.67
C VAL A 48 -9.98 -11.16 -11.62
N ALA A 49 -11.15 -10.90 -11.06
CA ALA A 49 -12.38 -10.69 -11.82
C ALA A 49 -12.29 -9.43 -12.71
N PRO A 50 -13.10 -9.33 -13.80
CA PRO A 50 -14.07 -10.32 -14.26
C PRO A 50 -13.48 -11.39 -15.19
N LYS A 51 -12.29 -11.16 -15.75
CA LYS A 51 -11.70 -12.04 -16.78
C LYS A 51 -10.82 -13.17 -16.22
N GLY A 52 -10.58 -13.21 -14.91
CA GLY A 52 -9.74 -14.23 -14.28
C GLY A 52 -8.27 -14.16 -14.70
N GLN A 53 -7.80 -12.97 -15.12
CA GLN A 53 -6.40 -12.78 -15.52
C GLN A 53 -5.58 -12.35 -14.31
N ASN A 54 -4.32 -12.80 -14.26
CA ASN A 54 -3.35 -12.37 -13.26
C ASN A 54 -2.54 -11.20 -13.82
N LEU A 55 -2.39 -10.12 -13.04
CA LEU A 55 -1.58 -8.98 -13.44
C LEU A 55 -0.08 -9.31 -13.43
N GLY A 56 0.35 -10.22 -12.54
CA GLY A 56 1.74 -10.62 -12.43
C GLY A 56 2.67 -9.48 -12.05
N LEU A 57 2.19 -8.53 -11.24
CA LEU A 57 2.93 -7.33 -10.85
C LEU A 57 3.53 -7.52 -9.44
N PRO A 58 4.79 -7.99 -9.31
CA PRO A 58 5.40 -8.14 -8.00
C PRO A 58 5.55 -6.79 -7.32
N MET A 59 5.41 -6.79 -6.00
CA MET A 59 5.57 -5.59 -5.18
C MET A 59 6.94 -4.94 -5.44
N SER A 60 6.97 -3.63 -5.65
CA SER A 60 8.24 -2.92 -5.86
C SER A 60 9.10 -2.96 -4.61
N LYS A 61 10.40 -2.64 -4.75
CA LYS A 61 11.31 -2.59 -3.61
C LYS A 61 10.86 -1.51 -2.62
N GLU A 62 10.48 -0.35 -3.13
CA GLU A 62 10.06 0.82 -2.36
C GLU A 62 8.81 0.51 -1.53
N LEU A 63 7.83 -0.19 -2.10
CA LEU A 63 6.62 -0.58 -1.37
C LEU A 63 6.94 -1.61 -0.28
N ARG A 64 7.80 -2.61 -0.55
CA ARG A 64 8.24 -3.59 0.46
C ARG A 64 8.95 -2.90 1.63
N ASP A 65 9.87 -1.99 1.32
CA ASP A 65 10.59 -1.23 2.34
C ASP A 65 9.60 -0.41 3.20
N ASN A 66 8.56 0.18 2.57
CA ASN A 66 7.57 0.97 3.29
C ASN A 66 6.62 0.14 4.16
N LEU A 67 6.43 -1.17 3.92
CA LEU A 67 5.65 -2.03 4.84
C LEU A 67 6.29 -2.10 6.22
N THR A 68 7.61 -1.97 6.29
CA THR A 68 8.39 -1.96 7.54
C THR A 68 8.56 -0.54 8.08
N ALA A 69 8.88 0.43 7.22
CA ALA A 69 9.09 1.81 7.64
C ALA A 69 7.79 2.54 8.04
N GLN A 70 6.67 2.19 7.42
CA GLN A 70 5.33 2.76 7.65
C GLN A 70 5.32 4.29 7.52
N SER A 71 5.99 4.83 6.51
CA SER A 71 6.12 6.27 6.26
C SER A 71 4.97 6.81 5.41
N ASP A 72 4.47 7.98 5.78
CA ASP A 72 3.51 8.80 5.02
C ASP A 72 4.15 10.06 4.40
N LYS A 73 5.50 10.14 4.44
CA LYS A 73 6.26 11.22 3.79
C LYS A 73 6.27 11.05 2.26
N PRO A 74 6.32 12.16 1.49
CA PRO A 74 6.49 12.10 0.05
C PRO A 74 7.73 11.31 -0.37
N ALA A 75 7.67 10.64 -1.53
CA ALA A 75 8.85 10.09 -2.16
C ALA A 75 9.79 11.23 -2.60
N THR A 76 11.09 11.09 -2.34
CA THR A 76 12.16 12.04 -2.70
C THR A 76 13.04 11.48 -3.79
#